data_AF-J9C1C7-F1
#
_entry.id   AF-J9C1C7-F1
#
_cell.length_a   1.000
_cell.length_b   1.000
_cell.length_c   1.000
_cell.angle_alpha   90.00
_cell.angle_beta   90.00
_cell.angle_gamma   90.00
#
_symmetry.space_group_name_H-M   'P 1'
#
loop_
_entity.id
_entity.type
_entity.pdbx_description
1 polymer ?
#
loop_
_entity_poly.entity_id
_entity_poly.type
_entity_poly.pdbx_seq_one_letter_code
_entity_poly.pdbx_strand_id
1 'polypeptide(L)'
;CFDETYLRERVAAVAPAKAADKRPFRLAVIQLGTYDGTIYNARQVVDRIGHLCDYILFDSAWVGYEQFIPMMKDCSPLLLELGPDDPGIFVTHSVHKQQAGFSQTSQIHKKDAHIKGQKRYCPHKRLNNAFMMHASTSPFYPLFAALDINAKMHEGESGRRLWDDCVRVTIDARKKLLAACRYIRPFIPTDIDGRPW
;
A
#
# COMPACT_ATOMS: atom_id res chain seq x y z
N CYS A 1 12.48 13.62 -4.86
CA CYS A 1 11.38 13.63 -5.86
C CYS A 1 10.04 14.04 -5.26
N PHE A 2 9.75 13.77 -3.97
CA PHE A 2 8.59 14.35 -3.26
C PHE A 2 8.84 15.78 -2.79
N ASP A 3 9.01 16.66 -3.77
CA ASP A 3 9.17 18.11 -3.61
C ASP A 3 8.21 18.80 -4.59
N GLU A 4 7.41 19.76 -4.10
CA GLU A 4 6.35 20.37 -4.90
C GLU A 4 6.91 21.18 -6.06
N THR A 5 7.98 21.96 -5.83
CA THR A 5 8.61 22.77 -6.87
C THR A 5 9.10 21.88 -8.00
N TYR A 6 9.85 20.83 -7.66
CA TYR A 6 10.31 19.83 -8.62
C TYR A 6 9.14 19.24 -9.42
N LEU A 7 8.06 18.83 -8.75
CA LEU A 7 6.90 18.22 -9.43
C LEU A 7 6.19 19.20 -10.36
N ARG A 8 6.02 20.47 -9.95
CA ARG A 8 5.40 21.51 -10.79
C ARG A 8 6.25 21.84 -12.01
N GLU A 9 7.58 21.88 -11.88
CA GLU A 9 8.46 22.02 -13.05
C GLU A 9 8.29 20.87 -14.03
N ARG A 10 8.18 19.62 -13.55
CA ARG A 10 7.93 18.46 -14.42
C ARG A 10 6.58 18.59 -15.11
N VAL A 11 5.54 19.06 -14.42
CA VAL A 11 4.23 19.35 -15.04
C VAL A 11 4.35 20.44 -16.09
N ALA A 12 5.06 21.54 -15.80
CA ALA A 12 5.23 22.65 -16.73
C ALA A 12 5.89 22.22 -18.05
N ALA A 13 6.81 21.25 -17.99
CA ALA A 13 7.49 20.71 -19.17
C ALA A 13 6.57 19.91 -20.11
N VAL A 14 5.50 19.27 -19.61
CA VAL A 14 4.63 18.37 -20.40
C VAL A 14 3.19 18.86 -20.56
N ALA A 15 2.71 19.65 -19.61
CA ALA A 15 1.35 20.16 -19.54
C ALA A 15 1.34 21.56 -18.89
N PRO A 16 1.93 22.59 -19.54
CA PRO A 16 2.09 23.92 -18.96
C PRO A 16 0.78 24.55 -18.51
N ALA A 17 -0.32 24.29 -19.23
CA ALA A 17 -1.65 24.77 -18.86
C ALA A 17 -2.15 24.26 -17.49
N LYS A 18 -1.59 23.17 -16.97
CA LYS A 18 -1.94 22.58 -15.66
C LYS A 18 -0.96 22.94 -14.55
N ALA A 19 0.17 23.57 -14.86
CA ALA A 19 1.24 23.80 -13.88
C ALA A 19 0.80 24.64 -12.67
N ALA A 20 -0.16 25.55 -12.90
CA ALA A 20 -0.75 26.41 -11.88
C ALA A 20 -1.98 25.80 -11.18
N ASP A 21 -2.47 24.64 -11.62
CA ASP A 21 -3.63 24.00 -10.97
C ASP A 21 -3.27 23.63 -9.53
N LYS A 22 -4.24 23.73 -8.61
CA LYS A 22 -4.07 23.26 -7.22
C LYS A 22 -3.69 21.78 -7.20
N ARG A 23 -4.35 20.98 -8.04
CA ARG A 23 -4.12 19.53 -8.22
C ARG A 23 -3.79 19.21 -9.68
N PRO A 24 -2.53 19.37 -10.13
CA PRO A 24 -2.18 19.10 -11.53
C PRO A 24 -2.27 17.62 -11.90
N PHE A 25 -2.25 16.70 -10.91
CA PHE A 25 -2.27 15.27 -11.14
C PHE A 25 -3.66 14.67 -10.87
N ARG A 26 -4.21 13.94 -11.87
CA ARG A 26 -5.43 13.17 -11.66
C ARG A 26 -5.19 11.94 -10.77
N LEU A 27 -4.04 11.31 -10.92
CA LEU A 27 -3.66 10.11 -10.20
C LEU A 27 -2.14 10.09 -10.06
N ALA A 28 -1.64 9.88 -8.84
CA ALA A 28 -0.28 9.42 -8.61
C ALA A 28 -0.31 7.92 -8.30
N VAL A 29 0.58 7.15 -8.93
CA VAL A 29 0.75 5.72 -8.68
C VAL A 29 2.09 5.54 -7.98
N ILE A 30 2.06 5.03 -6.75
CA ILE A 30 3.24 4.83 -5.92
C ILE A 30 3.30 3.35 -5.53
N GLN A 31 4.43 2.71 -5.80
CA GLN A 31 4.69 1.36 -5.31
C GLN A 31 5.00 1.44 -3.80
N LEU A 32 4.07 1.02 -2.95
CA LEU A 32 4.19 1.16 -1.49
C LEU A 32 5.31 0.29 -0.93
N GLY A 33 5.41 -0.95 -1.40
CA GLY A 33 6.46 -1.89 -1.06
C GLY A 33 7.13 -2.41 -2.32
N THR A 34 8.45 -2.25 -2.40
CA THR A 34 9.25 -2.81 -3.49
C THR A 34 9.49 -4.29 -3.29
N TYR A 35 9.89 -4.98 -4.36
CA TYR A 35 10.25 -6.40 -4.31
C TYR A 35 11.35 -6.67 -3.26
N ASP A 36 12.36 -5.80 -3.20
CA ASP A 36 13.54 -5.96 -2.35
C ASP A 36 13.32 -5.54 -0.88
N GLY A 37 12.07 -5.29 -0.48
CA GLY A 37 11.71 -5.03 0.92
C GLY A 37 11.85 -3.58 1.37
N THR A 38 11.89 -2.61 0.45
CA THR A 38 11.75 -1.18 0.82
C THR A 38 10.28 -0.82 0.90
N ILE A 39 9.82 -0.38 2.07
CA ILE A 39 8.43 -0.01 2.32
C ILE A 39 8.36 1.48 2.66
N TYR A 40 7.51 2.22 1.95
CA TYR A 40 7.33 3.66 2.18
C TYR A 40 6.49 3.92 3.44
N ASN A 41 6.77 5.05 4.09
CA ASN A 41 5.84 5.65 5.04
C ASN A 41 4.70 6.33 4.26
N ALA A 42 3.51 5.75 4.26
CA ALA A 42 2.37 6.24 3.48
C ALA A 42 1.88 7.61 3.95
N ARG A 43 1.95 7.89 5.26
CA ARG A 43 1.65 9.21 5.83
C ARG A 43 2.53 10.29 5.21
N GLN A 44 3.85 10.08 5.18
CA GLN A 44 4.77 11.05 4.58
C GLN A 44 4.54 11.27 3.07
N VAL A 45 4.12 10.23 2.35
CA VAL A 45 3.76 10.39 0.92
C VAL A 45 2.54 11.30 0.79
N VAL A 46 1.46 11.02 1.53
CA VAL A 46 0.23 11.83 1.48
C VAL A 46 0.50 13.27 1.91
N ASP A 47 1.26 13.48 2.98
CA ASP A 47 1.54 14.83 3.49
C ASP A 47 2.38 15.67 2.51
N ARG A 48 3.28 15.03 1.74
CA ARG A 48 4.18 15.74 0.82
C ARG A 48 3.57 16.04 -0.54
N ILE A 49 2.73 15.16 -1.08
CA ILE A 49 2.22 15.28 -2.46
C ILE A 49 0.70 15.16 -2.58
N GLY A 50 -0.01 14.83 -1.51
CA GLY A 50 -1.44 14.56 -1.54
C GLY A 50 -2.29 15.74 -1.99
N HIS A 51 -1.89 16.97 -1.65
CA HIS A 51 -2.57 18.19 -2.08
C HIS A 51 -2.42 18.48 -3.57
N LEU A 52 -1.47 17.84 -4.26
CA LEU A 52 -1.25 17.97 -5.71
C LEU A 52 -2.03 16.95 -6.54
N CYS A 53 -2.63 15.94 -5.90
CA CYS A 53 -3.24 14.80 -6.59
C CYS A 53 -4.74 14.69 -6.30
N ASP A 54 -5.58 14.43 -7.28
CA ASP A 54 -6.97 14.06 -7.01
C ASP A 54 -7.06 12.73 -6.25
N TYR A 55 -6.28 11.75 -6.70
CA TYR A 55 -6.15 10.41 -6.11
C TYR A 55 -4.68 9.98 -6.01
N ILE A 56 -4.38 9.13 -5.03
CA ILE A 56 -3.15 8.32 -4.98
C ILE A 56 -3.53 6.84 -4.97
N LEU A 57 -2.93 6.06 -5.86
CA LEU A 57 -2.98 4.60 -5.85
C LEU A 57 -1.66 4.08 -5.28
N PHE A 58 -1.75 3.41 -4.13
CA PHE A 58 -0.65 2.67 -3.55
C PHE A 58 -0.64 1.24 -4.10
N ASP A 59 0.23 0.98 -5.08
CA ASP A 59 0.46 -0.39 -5.54
C ASP A 59 1.21 -1.13 -4.46
N SER A 60 0.46 -1.94 -3.74
CA SER A 60 0.86 -2.58 -2.50
C SER A 60 0.89 -4.09 -2.69
N ALA A 61 1.08 -4.57 -3.93
CA ALA A 61 1.04 -5.99 -4.25
C ALA A 61 2.01 -6.84 -3.41
N TRP A 62 3.19 -6.29 -3.08
CA TRP A 62 4.21 -6.96 -2.25
C TRP A 62 3.99 -6.82 -0.74
N VAL A 63 2.96 -6.11 -0.31
CA VAL A 63 2.66 -5.86 1.11
C VAL A 63 1.16 -6.10 1.37
N GLY A 64 0.58 -5.42 2.36
CA GLY A 64 -0.79 -5.58 2.84
C GLY A 64 -0.85 -6.08 4.29
N TYR A 65 0.26 -6.61 4.80
CA TYR A 65 0.39 -7.04 6.19
C TYR A 65 0.81 -5.93 7.15
N GLU A 66 1.31 -4.80 6.63
CA GLU A 66 1.76 -3.67 7.45
C GLU A 66 0.62 -3.07 8.29
N GLN A 67 -0.63 -3.23 7.84
CA GLN A 67 -1.83 -2.84 8.60
C GLN A 67 -2.02 -3.68 9.88
N PHE A 68 -1.51 -4.91 9.93
CA PHE A 68 -1.71 -5.84 11.04
C PHE A 68 -0.49 -5.92 11.97
N ILE A 69 0.64 -5.31 11.59
CA ILE A 69 1.87 -5.27 12.39
C ILE A 69 2.01 -3.88 13.02
N PRO A 70 1.86 -3.71 14.35
CA PRO A 70 1.81 -2.40 14.98
C PRO A 70 3.00 -1.48 14.68
N MET A 71 4.22 -2.03 14.59
CA MET A 71 5.43 -1.24 14.29
C MET A 71 5.44 -0.66 12.86
N MET A 72 4.61 -1.19 11.96
CA MET A 72 4.53 -0.79 10.56
C MET A 72 3.29 0.05 10.23
N LYS A 73 2.48 0.42 11.23
CA LYS A 73 1.19 1.10 11.04
C LYS A 73 1.25 2.33 10.12
N ASP A 74 2.35 3.11 10.19
CA ASP A 74 2.53 4.34 9.43
C ASP A 74 2.79 4.08 7.93
N CYS A 75 3.12 2.83 7.58
CA CYS A 75 3.21 2.37 6.21
C CYS A 75 1.83 2.08 5.61
N SER A 76 0.77 1.90 6.41
CA SER A 76 -0.54 1.53 5.89
C SER A 76 -1.36 2.77 5.48
N PRO A 77 -1.65 2.96 4.18
CA PRO A 77 -2.47 4.08 3.72
C PRO A 77 -3.95 3.98 4.15
N LEU A 78 -4.43 2.78 4.51
CA LEU A 78 -5.82 2.57 4.93
C LEU A 78 -6.09 3.05 6.36
N LEU A 79 -5.05 3.09 7.21
CA LEU A 79 -5.12 3.57 8.59
C LEU A 79 -5.01 5.10 8.71
N LEU A 80 -4.78 5.81 7.60
CA LEU A 80 -4.68 7.26 7.62
C LEU A 80 -6.05 7.90 7.89
N GLU A 81 -6.06 8.85 8.82
CA GLU A 81 -7.13 9.84 8.92
C GLU A 81 -6.96 10.89 7.82
N LEU A 82 -8.05 11.21 7.11
CA LEU A 82 -8.05 12.03 5.91
C LEU A 82 -9.19 13.06 5.94
N GLY A 83 -8.88 14.31 5.60
CA GLY A 83 -9.82 15.43 5.48
C GLY A 83 -10.15 15.79 4.03
N PRO A 84 -11.07 16.75 3.78
CA PRO A 84 -11.55 17.07 2.43
C PRO A 84 -10.48 17.61 1.47
N ASP A 85 -9.36 18.10 1.98
CA ASP A 85 -8.19 18.55 1.21
C ASP A 85 -7.15 17.44 0.96
N ASP A 86 -7.38 16.23 1.44
CA ASP A 86 -6.53 15.07 1.13
C ASP A 86 -6.90 14.43 -0.22
N PRO A 87 -6.01 13.64 -0.85
CA PRO A 87 -6.34 12.87 -2.04
C PRO A 87 -7.30 11.72 -1.70
N GLY A 88 -8.09 11.26 -2.66
CA GLY A 88 -8.74 9.96 -2.56
C GLY A 88 -7.69 8.84 -2.61
N ILE A 89 -7.84 7.79 -1.82
CA ILE A 89 -6.86 6.71 -1.73
C ILE A 89 -7.42 5.44 -2.36
N PHE A 90 -6.62 4.85 -3.26
CA PHE A 90 -6.76 3.47 -3.71
C PHE A 90 -5.57 2.66 -3.23
N VAL A 91 -5.81 1.40 -2.88
CA VAL A 91 -4.76 0.45 -2.49
C VAL A 91 -5.01 -0.86 -3.20
N THR A 92 -4.00 -1.40 -3.88
CA THR A 92 -4.09 -2.69 -4.54
C THR A 92 -3.20 -3.70 -3.83
N HIS A 93 -3.77 -4.84 -3.41
CA HIS A 93 -3.00 -5.95 -2.84
C HIS A 93 -3.16 -7.19 -3.74
N SER A 94 -2.05 -7.86 -4.01
CA SER A 94 -2.08 -9.24 -4.51
C SER A 94 -2.17 -10.17 -3.31
N VAL A 95 -3.39 -10.59 -2.97
CA VAL A 95 -3.64 -11.44 -1.79
C VAL A 95 -2.80 -12.72 -1.85
N HIS A 96 -2.58 -13.27 -3.04
CA HIS A 96 -1.77 -14.47 -3.25
C HIS A 96 -0.26 -14.32 -3.05
N LYS A 97 0.28 -13.10 -2.91
CA LYS A 97 1.74 -12.91 -2.76
C LYS A 97 2.20 -13.16 -1.34
N GLN A 98 1.70 -12.36 -0.39
CA GLN A 98 2.10 -12.42 1.02
C GLN A 98 0.90 -12.40 1.97
N GLN A 99 -0.31 -12.69 1.47
CA GLN A 99 -1.50 -12.95 2.29
C GLN A 99 -2.04 -14.36 1.97
N ALA A 100 -3.27 -14.69 2.39
CA ALA A 100 -3.82 -16.03 2.28
C ALA A 100 -4.78 -16.17 1.08
N GLY A 101 -4.27 -16.38 -0.14
CA GLY A 101 -5.14 -16.57 -1.30
C GLY A 101 -4.51 -17.36 -2.45
N PHE A 102 -5.34 -17.91 -3.33
CA PHE A 102 -4.89 -18.58 -4.55
C PHE A 102 -4.31 -17.59 -5.57
N SER A 103 -3.37 -18.03 -6.40
CA SER A 103 -2.91 -17.25 -7.56
C SER A 103 -4.09 -16.64 -8.33
N GLN A 104 -3.90 -15.41 -8.81
CA GLN A 104 -4.93 -14.54 -9.40
C GLN A 104 -5.88 -13.84 -8.42
N THR A 105 -5.86 -14.17 -7.12
CA THR A 105 -6.64 -13.40 -6.12
C THR A 105 -5.95 -12.07 -5.78
N SER A 106 -6.71 -10.97 -5.85
CA SER A 106 -6.27 -9.62 -5.51
C SER A 106 -7.46 -8.79 -5.04
N GLN A 107 -7.19 -7.63 -4.45
CA GLN A 107 -8.21 -6.72 -3.94
C GLN A 107 -7.86 -5.26 -4.24
N ILE A 108 -8.89 -4.45 -4.46
CA ILE A 108 -8.81 -3.00 -4.58
C ILE A 108 -9.58 -2.40 -3.41
N HIS A 109 -8.86 -1.73 -2.51
CA HIS A 109 -9.47 -0.95 -1.44
C HIS A 109 -9.68 0.48 -1.91
N LYS A 110 -10.90 0.99 -1.70
CA LYS A 110 -11.30 2.37 -2.04
C LYS A 110 -11.57 3.15 -0.75
N LYS A 111 -10.72 4.13 -0.45
CA LYS A 111 -10.85 5.03 0.69
C LYS A 111 -10.86 6.47 0.21
N ASP A 112 -12.03 6.97 -0.16
CA ASP A 112 -12.22 8.32 -0.71
C ASP A 112 -13.52 8.98 -0.27
N ALA A 113 -14.12 8.50 0.83
CA ALA A 113 -15.37 9.04 1.36
C ALA A 113 -15.22 10.50 1.82
N HIS A 114 -14.03 10.89 2.31
CA HIS A 114 -13.68 12.24 2.75
C HIS A 114 -13.75 13.30 1.64
N ILE A 115 -13.76 12.89 0.37
CA ILE A 115 -13.89 13.80 -0.78
C ILE A 115 -15.24 13.66 -1.50
N LYS A 116 -16.20 12.90 -0.93
CA LYS A 116 -17.54 12.75 -1.49
C LYS A 116 -18.22 14.13 -1.62
N GLY A 117 -18.90 14.35 -2.75
CA GLY A 117 -19.55 15.63 -3.09
C GLY A 117 -18.64 16.59 -3.87
N GLN A 118 -17.33 16.35 -3.94
CA GLN A 118 -16.43 17.11 -4.79
C GLN A 118 -16.47 16.60 -6.23
N LYS A 119 -16.28 17.49 -7.22
CA LYS A 119 -16.25 17.13 -8.65
C LYS A 119 -15.24 16.02 -8.98
N ARG A 120 -14.13 15.95 -8.23
CA ARG A 120 -13.07 14.96 -8.42
C ARG A 120 -13.43 13.55 -7.94
N TYR A 121 -14.44 13.38 -7.10
CA TYR A 121 -14.83 12.09 -6.51
C TYR A 121 -15.22 11.07 -7.58
N CYS A 122 -14.70 9.85 -7.45
CA CYS A 122 -15.04 8.71 -8.30
C CYS A 122 -16.16 7.89 -7.62
N PRO A 123 -17.42 8.03 -8.03
CA PRO A 123 -18.51 7.23 -7.47
C PRO A 123 -18.38 5.76 -7.84
N HIS A 124 -18.97 4.89 -7.01
CA HIS A 124 -18.98 3.45 -7.21
C HIS A 124 -19.40 3.06 -8.65
N LYS A 125 -20.45 3.68 -9.22
CA LYS A 125 -20.90 3.37 -10.59
C LYS A 125 -19.79 3.54 -11.65
N ARG A 126 -18.94 4.58 -11.53
CA ARG A 126 -17.82 4.81 -12.45
C ARG A 126 -16.70 3.80 -12.23
N LEU A 127 -16.36 3.52 -10.98
CA LEU A 127 -15.34 2.53 -10.65
C LEU A 127 -15.77 1.11 -11.07
N ASN A 128 -17.02 0.74 -10.81
CA ASN A 128 -17.57 -0.56 -11.17
C ASN A 128 -17.65 -0.74 -12.69
N ASN A 129 -17.91 0.34 -13.44
CA ASN A 129 -17.81 0.28 -14.90
C ASN A 129 -16.40 -0.12 -15.35
N ALA A 130 -15.35 0.44 -14.75
CA ALA A 130 -13.97 0.05 -15.03
C ALA A 130 -13.65 -1.39 -14.56
N PHE A 131 -14.13 -1.78 -13.38
CA PHE A 131 -13.99 -3.15 -12.88
C PHE A 131 -14.59 -4.18 -13.86
N MET A 132 -15.81 -3.94 -14.33
CA MET A 132 -16.54 -4.84 -15.23
C MET A 132 -15.90 -4.96 -16.63
N MET A 133 -15.05 -4.02 -17.05
CA MET A 133 -14.29 -4.17 -18.30
C MET A 133 -13.21 -5.25 -18.20
N HIS A 134 -12.73 -5.55 -16.99
CA HIS A 134 -11.63 -6.50 -16.75
C HIS A 134 -12.08 -7.77 -16.01
N ALA A 135 -13.21 -7.72 -15.33
CA ALA A 135 -13.77 -8.87 -14.63
C ALA A 135 -14.40 -9.85 -15.63
N SER A 136 -14.19 -11.16 -15.39
CA SER A 136 -14.93 -12.20 -16.11
C SER A 136 -16.41 -12.14 -15.76
N THR A 137 -17.29 -12.34 -16.75
CA THR A 137 -18.73 -12.55 -16.52
C THR A 137 -19.02 -13.87 -15.81
N SER A 138 -18.04 -14.77 -15.74
CA SER A 138 -18.10 -16.08 -15.10
C SER A 138 -16.90 -16.26 -14.17
N PRO A 139 -16.88 -15.60 -13.01
CA PRO A 139 -15.78 -15.74 -12.04
C PRO A 139 -15.72 -17.14 -11.45
N PHE A 140 -14.52 -17.60 -11.10
CA PHE A 140 -14.34 -18.87 -10.40
C PHE A 140 -14.60 -18.69 -8.89
N TYR A 141 -15.71 -19.22 -8.40
CA TYR A 141 -16.21 -18.96 -7.04
C TYR A 141 -15.22 -19.34 -5.92
N PRO A 142 -14.43 -20.42 -6.01
CA PRO A 142 -13.40 -20.72 -5.02
C PRO A 142 -12.33 -19.63 -4.86
N LEU A 143 -12.03 -18.84 -5.90
CA LEU A 143 -11.12 -17.67 -5.76
C LEU A 143 -11.75 -16.58 -4.88
N PHE A 144 -13.06 -16.38 -5.01
CA PHE A 144 -13.81 -15.42 -4.18
C PHE A 144 -13.89 -15.91 -2.73
N ALA A 145 -14.14 -17.21 -2.51
CA ALA A 145 -14.12 -17.79 -1.17
C ALA A 145 -12.74 -17.64 -0.50
N ALA A 146 -11.65 -17.79 -1.25
CA ALA A 146 -10.30 -17.57 -0.72
C ALA A 146 -10.09 -16.11 -0.25
N LEU A 147 -10.61 -15.12 -0.99
CA LEU A 147 -10.57 -13.72 -0.58
C LEU A 147 -11.38 -13.45 0.70
N ASP A 148 -12.53 -14.11 0.86
CA ASP A 148 -13.37 -13.98 2.05
C ASP A 148 -12.70 -14.57 3.30
N ILE A 149 -12.18 -15.80 3.18
CA ILE A 149 -11.43 -16.44 4.27
C ILE A 149 -10.16 -15.65 4.62
N ASN A 150 -9.46 -15.09 3.62
CA ASN A 150 -8.32 -14.19 3.88
C ASN A 150 -8.70 -13.03 4.79
N ALA A 151 -9.81 -12.36 4.52
CA ALA A 151 -10.27 -11.24 5.34
C ALA A 151 -10.54 -11.69 6.77
N LYS A 152 -11.20 -12.85 6.95
CA LYS A 152 -11.49 -13.42 8.27
C LYS A 152 -10.22 -13.83 9.03
N MET A 153 -9.23 -14.41 8.35
CA MET A 153 -7.96 -14.80 8.96
C MET A 153 -7.19 -13.61 9.55
N HIS A 154 -7.30 -12.44 8.93
CA HIS A 154 -6.61 -11.22 9.37
C HIS A 154 -7.43 -10.40 10.38
N GLU A 155 -8.70 -10.76 10.62
CA GLU A 155 -9.57 -10.03 11.52
C GLU A 155 -9.17 -10.23 12.99
N GLY A 156 -9.24 -9.14 13.76
CA GLY A 156 -9.13 -9.17 15.21
C GLY A 156 -7.71 -9.44 15.75
N GLU A 157 -7.66 -9.85 17.01
CA GLU A 157 -6.39 -10.10 17.71
C GLU A 157 -5.69 -11.36 17.22
N SER A 158 -6.45 -12.40 16.84
CA SER A 158 -5.88 -13.64 16.30
C SER A 158 -5.07 -13.40 15.03
N GLY A 159 -5.60 -12.61 14.09
CA GLY A 159 -4.88 -12.25 12.87
C GLY A 159 -3.60 -11.46 13.14
N ARG A 160 -3.65 -10.50 14.08
CA ARG A 160 -2.44 -9.76 14.51
C ARG A 160 -1.40 -10.65 15.18
N ARG A 161 -1.85 -11.61 16.00
CA ARG A 161 -0.95 -12.56 16.67
C ARG A 161 -0.22 -13.46 15.69
N LEU A 162 -0.88 -13.93 14.63
CA LEU A 162 -0.23 -14.70 13.57
C LEU A 162 0.96 -13.94 12.95
N TRP A 163 0.80 -12.63 12.73
CA TRP A 163 1.89 -11.80 12.23
C TRP A 163 2.99 -11.51 13.27
N ASP A 164 2.64 -11.32 14.55
CA ASP A 164 3.62 -11.18 15.63
C ASP A 164 4.51 -12.43 15.74
N ASP A 165 3.90 -13.61 15.74
CA ASP A 165 4.61 -14.89 15.79
C ASP A 165 5.51 -15.07 14.55
N CYS A 166 5.02 -14.73 13.36
CA CYS A 166 5.80 -14.75 12.11
C CYS A 166 7.05 -13.85 12.18
N VAL A 167 6.90 -12.63 12.72
CA VAL A 167 8.01 -11.69 12.91
C VAL A 167 9.05 -12.25 13.89
N ARG A 168 8.61 -12.80 15.03
CA ARG A 168 9.51 -13.41 16.02
C ARG A 168 10.33 -14.56 15.42
N VAL A 169 9.66 -15.50 14.75
CA VAL A 169 10.32 -16.62 14.08
C VAL A 169 11.33 -16.13 13.05
N THR A 170 10.98 -15.10 12.29
CA THR A 170 11.87 -14.50 11.28
C THR A 170 13.11 -13.86 11.91
N ILE A 171 12.95 -13.12 13.02
CA ILE A 171 14.07 -12.53 13.76
C ILE A 171 15.00 -13.62 14.30
N ASP A 172 14.45 -14.66 14.92
CA ASP A 172 15.24 -15.76 15.46
C ASP A 172 16.00 -16.52 14.37
N ALA A 173 15.37 -16.74 13.21
CA ALA A 173 16.03 -17.33 12.04
C ALA A 173 17.21 -16.47 11.55
N ARG A 174 17.03 -15.15 11.47
CA ARG A 174 18.11 -14.21 11.09
C ARG A 174 19.27 -14.24 12.08
N LYS A 175 19.00 -14.28 13.39
CA LYS A 175 20.03 -14.43 14.43
C LYS A 175 20.81 -15.73 14.29
N LYS A 176 20.12 -16.84 14.03
CA LYS A 176 20.77 -18.14 13.77
C LYS A 176 21.65 -18.09 12.53
N LEU A 177 21.21 -17.46 11.45
CA LEU A 177 22.02 -17.28 10.24
C LEU A 177 23.29 -16.46 10.51
N LEU A 178 23.19 -15.36 11.27
CA LEU A 178 24.36 -14.56 11.63
C LEU A 178 25.38 -15.32 12.47
N ALA A 179 24.91 -16.18 13.37
CA ALA A 179 25.78 -17.00 14.22
C ALA A 179 26.44 -18.16 13.48
N ALA A 180 25.72 -18.80 12.54
CA ALA A 180 26.15 -20.04 11.89
C ALA A 180 26.74 -19.85 10.48
N CYS A 181 26.38 -18.79 9.77
CA CYS A 181 26.71 -18.62 8.35
C CYS A 181 27.74 -17.50 8.14
N ARG A 182 28.78 -17.79 7.34
CA ARG A 182 29.79 -16.80 6.96
C ARG A 182 29.37 -15.97 5.73
N TYR A 183 28.87 -16.64 4.69
CA TYR A 183 28.64 -16.03 3.37
C TYR A 183 27.19 -15.63 3.08
N ILE A 184 26.23 -16.22 3.78
CA ILE A 184 24.80 -15.87 3.65
C ILE A 184 24.43 -15.03 4.86
N ARG A 185 24.13 -13.76 4.64
CA ARG A 185 23.79 -12.80 5.71
C ARG A 185 22.44 -12.13 5.42
N PRO A 186 21.61 -11.90 6.45
CA PRO A 186 20.40 -11.12 6.30
C PRO A 186 20.74 -9.66 5.97
N PHE A 187 19.95 -9.03 5.10
CA PHE A 187 20.07 -7.60 4.80
C PHE A 187 19.35 -6.79 5.89
N ILE A 188 20.09 -6.41 6.93
CA ILE A 188 19.64 -5.67 8.11
C ILE A 188 20.77 -4.74 8.61
N PRO A 189 20.48 -3.75 9.46
CA PRO A 189 21.52 -2.99 10.15
C PRO A 189 22.47 -3.89 10.93
N THR A 190 23.75 -3.53 10.98
CA THR A 190 24.76 -4.24 11.76
C THR A 190 24.67 -3.96 13.26
N ASP A 191 24.20 -2.76 13.60
CA ASP A 191 23.96 -2.30 14.96
C ASP A 191 22.70 -1.43 15.03
N ILE A 192 22.10 -1.37 16.22
CA ILE A 192 20.97 -0.49 16.56
C ILE A 192 21.28 0.12 17.93
N ASP A 193 21.29 1.46 18.02
CA ASP A 193 21.57 2.21 19.25
C ASP A 193 22.85 1.76 19.97
N GLY A 194 23.91 1.50 19.19
CA GLY A 194 25.22 1.06 19.69
C GLY A 194 25.28 -0.40 20.15
N ARG A 195 24.23 -1.20 19.90
CA ARG A 195 24.20 -2.64 20.20
C ARG A 195 24.26 -3.42 18.89
N PRO A 196 25.16 -4.42 18.76
CA PRO A 196 25.12 -5.34 17.64
C PRO A 196 23.76 -6.01 17.53
N TRP A 197 23.27 -6.17 16.30
CA TRP A 197 22.00 -6.82 16.03
C TRP A 197 22.01 -8.33 16.37
#